data_AF-A0A833GN30-F1
#
_entry.id   AF-A0A833GN30-F1
#
_cell.length_a   1.000
_cell.length_b   1.000
_cell.length_c   1.000
_cell.angle_alpha   90.00
_cell.angle_beta   90.00
_cell.angle_gamma   90.00
#
_symmetry.space_group_name_H-M   'P 1'
#
loop_
_entity.id
_entity.type
_entity.pdbx_description
1 polymer ?
#
loop_
_entity_poly.entity_id
_entity_poly.type
_entity_poly.pdbx_seq_one_letter_code
_entity_poly.pdbx_strand_id
1 'polypeptide(L)'
;MTTPTIAQYLKYANLQMAAEAFLVDSQDKPLTGQQYIDALVRGNNHASYFTETEAIKFERDWEVVDQCKNTPTGFSGTLFRNKTTNEYVLSFRSTEAYDDAIRDSASTNTLEIHSTGWAWGQISDMEAWYASIKSQIDGPLNVTGYSLGGHLATTFNLLHQNEINQVFTFNGAGVGEVKTGHALAETIAYFDSLRRTDAQGAANRLVALDLTQLESQAY
;
A
#
# COMPACT_ATOMS: atom_id res chain seq x y z
N MET A 1 3.44 11.09 21.62
CA MET A 1 2.45 11.10 20.53
C MET A 1 1.13 11.61 21.09
N THR A 2 0.49 12.57 20.43
CA THR A 2 -0.88 13.01 20.77
C THR A 2 -1.89 11.96 20.32
N THR A 3 -2.86 11.64 21.17
CA THR A 3 -3.95 10.71 20.84
C THR A 3 -4.71 11.21 19.61
N PRO A 4 -4.88 10.39 18.56
CA PRO A 4 -5.65 10.81 17.39
C PRO A 4 -7.10 11.09 17.76
N THR A 5 -7.65 12.14 17.16
CA THR A 5 -9.07 12.51 17.29
C THR A 5 -9.94 11.70 16.35
N ILE A 6 -11.24 11.59 16.65
CA ILE A 6 -12.22 10.96 15.76
C ILE A 6 -12.24 11.66 14.38
N ALA A 7 -12.06 12.98 14.35
CA ALA A 7 -11.97 13.74 13.11
C ALA A 7 -10.76 13.32 12.26
N GLN A 8 -9.62 12.99 12.89
CA GLN A 8 -8.46 12.45 12.18
C GLN A 8 -8.76 11.05 11.63
N TYR A 9 -9.38 10.16 12.40
CA TYR A 9 -9.79 8.84 11.89
C TYR A 9 -10.72 8.97 10.67
N LEU A 10 -11.72 9.86 10.73
CA LEU A 10 -12.61 10.12 9.58
C LEU A 10 -11.84 10.66 8.37
N LYS A 11 -10.86 11.56 8.58
CA LYS A 11 -9.98 12.06 7.50
C LYS A 11 -9.29 10.92 6.78
N TYR A 12 -8.63 10.03 7.51
CA TYR A 12 -7.88 8.90 6.91
C TYR A 12 -8.80 7.81 6.35
N ALA A 13 -9.99 7.60 6.93
CA ALA A 13 -11.00 6.73 6.35
C ALA A 13 -11.47 7.24 4.98
N ASN A 14 -11.71 8.55 4.84
CA ASN A 14 -12.07 9.16 3.55
C ASN A 14 -10.91 9.05 2.54
N LEU A 15 -9.67 9.34 2.96
CA LEU A 15 -8.50 9.16 2.08
C LEU A 15 -8.34 7.72 1.61
N GLN A 16 -8.64 6.75 2.47
CA GLN A 16 -8.65 5.35 2.10
C GLN A 16 -9.78 5.02 1.13
N MET A 17 -11.01 5.47 1.38
CA MET A 17 -12.13 5.29 0.45
C MET A 17 -11.82 5.89 -0.93
N ALA A 18 -11.16 7.05 -0.98
CA ALA A 18 -10.77 7.68 -2.24
C ALA A 18 -9.73 6.85 -2.99
N ALA A 19 -8.76 6.27 -2.28
CA ALA A 19 -7.72 5.41 -2.85
C ALA A 19 -8.28 4.13 -3.49
N GLU A 20 -9.51 3.74 -3.15
CA GLU A 20 -10.16 2.59 -3.78
C GLU A 20 -10.54 2.85 -5.24
N ALA A 21 -10.71 4.12 -5.63
CA ALA A 21 -11.08 4.53 -6.99
C ALA A 21 -9.89 4.60 -7.96
N PHE A 22 -10.18 4.58 -9.26
CA PHE A 22 -9.21 4.87 -10.31
C PHE A 22 -9.18 6.38 -10.59
N LEU A 23 -8.09 7.03 -10.18
CA LEU A 23 -7.97 8.49 -10.05
C LEU A 23 -6.97 9.12 -11.03
N VAL A 24 -6.47 8.33 -11.98
CA VAL A 24 -5.65 8.80 -13.10
C VAL A 24 -6.29 8.41 -14.43
N ASP A 25 -5.97 9.14 -15.49
CA ASP A 25 -6.44 8.85 -16.84
C ASP A 25 -5.65 7.68 -17.49
N SER A 26 -5.90 7.45 -18.79
CA SER A 26 -5.22 6.41 -19.57
C SER A 26 -3.73 6.69 -19.82
N GLN A 27 -3.26 7.90 -19.52
CA GLN A 27 -1.87 8.35 -19.63
C GLN A 27 -1.22 8.51 -18.25
N ASP A 28 -1.86 7.96 -17.21
CA ASP A 28 -1.42 8.02 -15.81
C ASP A 28 -1.35 9.45 -15.25
N LYS A 29 -2.12 10.39 -15.80
CA LYS A 29 -2.23 11.74 -15.26
C LYS A 29 -3.36 11.85 -14.23
N PRO A 30 -3.12 12.51 -13.08
CA PRO A 30 -4.16 12.78 -12.07
C PRO A 30 -5.42 13.41 -12.66
N LEU A 31 -6.58 12.84 -12.34
CA LEU A 31 -7.87 13.44 -12.67
C LEU A 31 -8.08 14.72 -11.84
N THR A 32 -8.76 15.70 -12.43
CA THR A 32 -9.10 16.97 -11.74
C THR A 32 -10.53 17.40 -12.03
N GLY A 33 -11.07 18.31 -11.21
CA GLY A 33 -12.41 18.87 -11.39
C GLY A 33 -13.49 17.79 -11.47
N GLN A 34 -14.41 17.92 -12.43
CA GLN A 34 -15.56 17.02 -12.54
C GLN A 34 -15.16 15.56 -12.77
N GLN A 35 -14.10 15.30 -13.55
CA GLN A 35 -13.63 13.93 -13.79
C GLN A 35 -13.16 13.25 -12.51
N TYR A 36 -12.55 14.02 -11.60
CA TYR A 36 -12.13 13.51 -10.30
C TYR A 36 -13.34 13.24 -9.40
N ILE A 37 -14.29 14.17 -9.34
CA ILE A 37 -15.55 14.01 -8.58
C ILE A 37 -16.30 12.76 -9.07
N ASP A 38 -16.48 12.60 -10.37
CA ASP A 38 -17.16 11.45 -10.98
C ASP A 38 -16.44 10.14 -10.64
N ALA A 39 -15.10 10.14 -10.63
CA ALA A 39 -14.32 8.97 -10.24
C ALA A 39 -14.50 8.60 -8.76
N LEU A 40 -14.58 9.58 -7.86
CA LEU A 40 -14.84 9.36 -6.43
C LEU A 40 -16.27 8.87 -6.16
N VAL A 41 -17.26 9.39 -6.89
CA VAL A 41 -18.67 8.95 -6.79
C VAL A 41 -18.84 7.53 -7.34
N ARG A 42 -18.12 7.20 -8.42
CA ARG A 42 -18.07 5.83 -8.94
C ARG A 42 -17.33 4.90 -7.98
N GLY A 43 -16.29 5.41 -7.31
CA GLY A 43 -15.48 4.63 -6.38
C GLY A 43 -14.79 3.46 -7.08
N ASN A 44 -14.85 2.30 -6.44
CA ASN A 44 -14.41 1.02 -7.00
C ASN A 44 -15.54 0.22 -7.69
N ASN A 45 -16.70 0.84 -7.97
CA ASN A 45 -17.96 0.20 -8.38
C ASN A 45 -18.53 -0.79 -7.34
N HIS A 46 -18.11 -0.70 -6.08
CA HIS A 46 -18.60 -1.55 -5.00
C HIS A 46 -18.94 -0.75 -3.73
N ALA A 47 -18.41 -1.14 -2.57
CA ALA A 47 -18.78 -0.54 -1.28
C ALA A 47 -18.02 0.76 -0.95
N SER A 48 -16.95 1.07 -1.69
CA SER A 48 -16.08 2.22 -1.44
C SER A 48 -16.34 3.31 -2.46
N TYR A 49 -17.31 4.18 -2.17
CA TYR A 49 -17.68 5.32 -2.99
C TYR A 49 -18.12 6.51 -2.13
N PHE A 50 -18.04 7.70 -2.70
CA PHE A 50 -18.50 8.93 -2.07
C PHE A 50 -19.92 9.27 -2.51
N THR A 51 -20.68 9.91 -1.63
CA THR A 51 -21.80 10.74 -2.12
C THR A 51 -21.24 11.93 -2.90
N GLU A 52 -22.03 12.50 -3.83
CA GLU A 52 -21.58 13.64 -4.64
C GLU A 52 -21.10 14.83 -3.78
N THR A 53 -21.79 15.11 -2.68
CA THR A 53 -21.40 16.20 -1.77
C THR A 53 -20.06 15.93 -1.09
N GLU A 54 -19.78 14.69 -0.70
CA GLU A 54 -18.51 14.33 -0.09
C GLU A 54 -17.38 14.29 -1.13
N ALA A 55 -17.66 13.87 -2.36
CA ALA A 55 -16.69 13.90 -3.46
C ALA A 55 -16.29 15.34 -3.83
N ILE A 56 -17.25 16.26 -3.92
CA ILE A 56 -17.00 17.70 -4.12
C ILE A 56 -16.13 18.26 -2.99
N LYS A 57 -16.44 17.90 -1.74
CA LYS A 57 -15.64 18.30 -0.59
C LYS A 57 -14.22 17.73 -0.65
N PHE A 58 -14.08 16.46 -1.04
CA PHE A 58 -12.78 15.80 -1.14
C PHE A 58 -11.92 16.46 -2.21
N GLU A 59 -12.45 16.65 -3.42
CA GLU A 59 -11.76 17.33 -4.53
C GLU A 59 -11.29 18.72 -4.11
N ARG A 60 -12.10 19.48 -3.39
CA ARG A 60 -11.70 20.82 -2.93
C ARG A 60 -10.50 20.78 -1.99
N ASP A 61 -10.42 19.77 -1.12
CA ASP A 61 -9.46 19.74 -0.02
C ASP A 61 -8.17 18.97 -0.40
N TRP A 62 -8.28 17.99 -1.31
CA TRP A 62 -7.21 17.06 -1.69
C TRP A 62 -7.06 16.94 -3.20
N GLU A 63 -5.81 16.75 -3.64
CA GLU A 63 -5.49 16.37 -5.01
C GLU A 63 -4.66 15.09 -5.05
N VAL A 64 -4.73 14.40 -6.18
CA VAL A 64 -3.89 13.25 -6.48
C VAL A 64 -2.58 13.76 -7.07
N VAL A 65 -1.48 13.32 -6.49
CA VAL A 65 -0.12 13.59 -6.99
C VAL A 65 0.29 12.49 -7.95
N ASP A 66 0.10 11.23 -7.54
CA ASP A 66 0.42 10.04 -8.34
C ASP A 66 -0.46 8.86 -7.90
N GLN A 67 -0.73 7.92 -8.80
CA GLN A 67 -1.41 6.67 -8.49
C GLN A 67 -0.80 5.49 -9.24
N CYS A 68 -0.38 4.47 -8.49
CA CYS A 68 -0.17 3.13 -9.04
C CYS A 68 -1.53 2.41 -9.08
N LYS A 69 -2.15 2.32 -10.25
CA LYS A 69 -3.51 1.76 -10.42
C LYS A 69 -3.62 0.31 -9.92
N ASN A 70 -2.83 -0.58 -10.51
CA ASN A 70 -2.79 -2.01 -10.23
C ASN A 70 -1.49 -2.58 -10.79
N THR A 71 -0.77 -3.38 -10.00
CA THR A 71 0.32 -4.21 -10.51
C THR A 71 -0.12 -5.68 -10.63
N PRO A 72 0.66 -6.53 -11.33
CA PRO A 72 0.41 -7.96 -11.37
C PRO A 72 0.41 -8.64 -10.00
N THR A 73 1.02 -8.07 -8.96
CA THR A 73 0.99 -8.63 -7.59
C THR A 73 -0.27 -8.19 -6.81
N GLY A 74 -1.10 -7.35 -7.42
CA GLY A 74 -2.27 -6.74 -6.81
C GLY A 74 -1.97 -5.48 -5.98
N PHE A 75 -0.73 -4.97 -6.02
CA PHE A 75 -0.40 -3.69 -5.37
C PHE A 75 -1.11 -2.53 -6.07
N SER A 76 -1.61 -1.59 -5.26
CA SER A 76 -2.21 -0.34 -5.69
C SER A 76 -2.02 0.70 -4.59
N GLY A 77 -1.66 1.92 -4.98
CA GLY A 77 -1.36 3.00 -4.06
C GLY A 77 -1.67 4.35 -4.68
N THR A 78 -2.15 5.29 -3.85
CA THR A 78 -2.38 6.67 -4.26
C THR A 78 -1.66 7.63 -3.32
N LEU A 79 -0.93 8.59 -3.88
CA LEU A 79 -0.35 9.70 -3.13
C LEU A 79 -1.28 10.91 -3.26
N PHE A 80 -1.85 11.34 -2.14
CA PHE A 80 -2.64 12.56 -2.06
C PHE A 80 -1.83 13.70 -1.45
N ARG A 81 -2.12 14.93 -1.88
CA ARG A 81 -1.64 16.16 -1.24
C ARG A 81 -2.82 17.02 -0.81
N ASN A 82 -2.77 17.53 0.40
CA ASN A 82 -3.74 18.52 0.86
C ASN A 82 -3.43 19.88 0.22
N LYS A 83 -4.40 20.48 -0.45
CA LYS A 83 -4.22 21.73 -1.21
C LYS A 83 -3.93 22.94 -0.31
N THR A 84 -4.23 22.86 0.99
CA THR A 84 -4.07 23.97 1.96
C THR A 84 -2.85 23.78 2.86
N THR A 85 -2.67 22.58 3.42
CA THR A 85 -1.63 22.34 4.44
C THR A 85 -0.33 21.79 3.86
N ASN A 86 -0.33 21.39 2.59
CA ASN A 86 0.79 20.68 1.94
C ASN A 86 1.18 19.36 2.63
N GLU A 87 0.28 18.77 3.43
CA GLU A 87 0.49 17.42 3.96
C GLU A 87 0.26 16.38 2.86
N TYR A 88 1.02 15.30 2.90
CA TYR A 88 0.92 14.18 1.98
C TYR A 88 0.38 12.94 2.70
N VAL A 89 -0.40 12.14 1.97
CA VAL A 89 -0.87 10.86 2.46
C VAL A 89 -0.70 9.79 1.38
N LEU A 90 0.08 8.76 1.70
CA LEU A 90 0.11 7.51 0.95
C LEU A 90 -1.05 6.63 1.42
N SER A 91 -1.93 6.27 0.50
CA SER A 91 -3.04 5.36 0.77
C SER A 91 -2.84 4.07 -0.01
N PHE A 92 -2.71 2.94 0.69
CA PHE A 92 -2.58 1.62 0.06
C PHE A 92 -3.93 0.92 0.01
N ARG A 93 -4.32 0.50 -1.20
CA ARG A 93 -5.63 -0.07 -1.45
C ARG A 93 -5.74 -1.51 -0.91
N SER A 94 -6.96 -1.94 -0.61
CA SER A 94 -7.26 -3.37 -0.49
C SER A 94 -7.04 -4.10 -1.82
N THR A 95 -6.69 -5.39 -1.73
CA THR A 95 -6.68 -6.28 -2.89
C THR A 95 -8.07 -6.84 -3.08
N GLU A 96 -8.92 -6.12 -3.79
CA GLU A 96 -10.23 -6.63 -4.19
C GLU A 96 -10.07 -7.48 -5.46
N ALA A 97 -10.47 -8.75 -5.36
CA ALA A 97 -10.29 -9.79 -6.38
C ALA A 97 -11.29 -9.63 -7.54
N TYR A 98 -11.18 -8.53 -8.29
CA TYR A 98 -12.08 -8.21 -9.40
C TYR A 98 -11.73 -8.92 -10.71
N ASP A 99 -10.46 -9.27 -10.88
CA ASP A 99 -9.88 -9.85 -12.10
C ASP A 99 -9.23 -11.18 -11.75
N ASP A 100 -9.29 -12.18 -12.63
CA ASP A 100 -8.74 -13.52 -12.38
C ASP A 100 -7.23 -13.43 -12.03
N ALA A 101 -6.49 -12.53 -12.68
CA ALA A 101 -5.07 -12.29 -12.36
C ALA A 101 -4.85 -11.67 -10.96
N ILE A 102 -5.76 -10.79 -10.51
CA ILE A 102 -5.71 -10.18 -9.17
C ILE A 102 -6.22 -11.17 -8.12
N ARG A 103 -7.14 -12.08 -8.47
CA ARG A 103 -7.63 -13.14 -7.58
C ARG A 103 -6.53 -14.16 -7.27
N ASP A 104 -5.77 -14.57 -8.27
CA ASP A 104 -4.65 -15.49 -8.09
C ASP A 104 -3.55 -14.82 -7.24
N SER A 105 -3.33 -13.53 -7.45
CA SER A 105 -2.40 -12.73 -6.65
C SER A 105 -2.89 -12.54 -5.21
N ALA A 106 -4.16 -12.21 -4.99
CA ALA A 106 -4.76 -12.11 -3.66
C ALA A 106 -4.67 -13.44 -2.89
N SER A 107 -4.90 -14.56 -3.58
CA SER A 107 -4.76 -15.90 -3.01
C SER A 107 -3.30 -16.20 -2.65
N THR A 108 -2.37 -15.86 -3.56
CA THR A 108 -0.93 -16.03 -3.33
C THR A 108 -0.46 -15.16 -2.17
N ASN A 109 -0.84 -13.89 -2.11
CA ASN A 109 -0.49 -12.97 -1.03
C ASN A 109 -1.07 -13.44 0.31
N THR A 110 -2.30 -13.95 0.33
CA THR A 110 -2.90 -14.52 1.55
C THR A 110 -2.11 -15.73 2.02
N LEU A 111 -1.67 -16.61 1.10
CA LEU A 111 -0.82 -17.75 1.42
C LEU A 111 0.58 -17.31 1.89
N GLU A 112 1.19 -16.29 1.27
CA GLU A 112 2.49 -15.74 1.67
C GLU A 112 2.42 -15.10 3.07
N ILE A 113 1.36 -14.35 3.38
CA ILE A 113 1.12 -13.80 4.71
C ILE A 113 0.88 -14.92 5.72
N HIS A 114 0.08 -15.92 5.39
CA HIS A 114 -0.15 -17.05 6.30
C HIS A 114 1.13 -17.86 6.56
N SER A 115 1.99 -18.03 5.56
CA SER A 115 3.20 -18.85 5.66
C SER A 115 4.41 -18.11 6.22
N THR A 116 4.59 -16.83 5.86
CA THR A 116 5.79 -16.04 6.18
C THR A 116 5.49 -14.76 6.97
N GLY A 117 4.23 -14.36 7.03
CA GLY A 117 3.80 -13.10 7.65
C GLY A 117 3.86 -11.88 6.75
N TRP A 118 4.23 -12.02 5.46
CA TRP A 118 4.48 -10.90 4.56
C TRP A 118 3.93 -11.13 3.14
N ALA A 119 3.35 -10.09 2.53
CA ALA A 119 2.94 -10.08 1.13
C ALA A 119 4.08 -9.60 0.22
N TRP A 120 5.11 -10.42 0.03
CA TRP A 120 6.39 -9.99 -0.54
C TRP A 120 6.27 -9.36 -1.92
N GLY A 121 5.42 -9.91 -2.79
CA GLY A 121 5.18 -9.34 -4.12
C GLY A 121 4.66 -7.90 -4.07
N GLN A 122 3.66 -7.64 -3.20
CA GLN A 122 3.09 -6.30 -3.04
C GLN A 122 4.04 -5.34 -2.34
N ILE A 123 4.83 -5.81 -1.37
CA ILE A 123 5.84 -5.00 -0.68
C ILE A 123 6.92 -4.56 -1.67
N SER A 124 7.38 -5.45 -2.53
CA SER A 124 8.36 -5.14 -3.59
C SER A 124 7.84 -4.08 -4.57
N ASP A 125 6.59 -4.22 -5.04
CA ASP A 125 5.96 -3.24 -5.92
C ASP A 125 5.70 -1.89 -5.20
N MET A 126 5.37 -1.92 -3.92
CA MET A 126 5.20 -0.74 -3.07
C MET A 126 6.49 0.07 -2.96
N GLU A 127 7.62 -0.58 -2.63
CA GLU A 127 8.94 0.08 -2.55
C GLU A 127 9.37 0.67 -3.88
N ALA A 128 9.15 -0.08 -4.98
CA ALA A 128 9.48 0.39 -6.33
C ALA A 128 8.68 1.63 -6.73
N TRP A 129 7.38 1.66 -6.43
CA TRP A 129 6.53 2.82 -6.67
C TRP A 129 6.90 3.99 -5.74
N TYR A 130 7.11 3.75 -4.45
CA TYR A 130 7.53 4.81 -3.53
C TYR A 130 8.84 5.47 -3.97
N ALA A 131 9.82 4.66 -4.38
CA ALA A 131 11.09 5.15 -4.89
C ALA A 131 10.94 6.06 -6.13
N SER A 132 9.94 5.84 -6.98
CA SER A 132 9.70 6.69 -8.16
C SER A 132 8.99 8.01 -7.83
N ILE A 133 8.22 8.07 -6.76
CA ILE A 133 7.42 9.26 -6.38
C ILE A 133 8.01 10.06 -5.22
N LYS A 134 8.94 9.52 -4.44
CA LYS A 134 9.42 10.16 -3.20
C LYS A 134 9.96 11.59 -3.39
N SER A 135 10.53 11.90 -4.55
CA SER A 135 11.03 13.24 -4.85
C SER A 135 9.92 14.28 -5.06
N GLN A 136 8.66 13.86 -5.18
CA GLN A 136 7.48 14.72 -5.30
C GLN A 136 6.89 15.12 -3.94
N ILE A 137 7.43 14.56 -2.84
CA ILE A 137 6.96 14.79 -1.47
C ILE A 137 7.88 15.80 -0.80
N ASP A 138 7.37 17.01 -0.56
CA ASP A 138 8.11 18.11 0.07
C ASP A 138 7.50 18.58 1.41
N GLY A 139 6.50 17.84 1.92
CA GLY A 139 5.79 18.11 3.16
C GLY A 139 5.66 16.89 4.07
N PRO A 140 4.95 17.02 5.20
CA PRO A 140 4.76 15.91 6.14
C PRO A 140 4.06 14.73 5.47
N LEU A 141 4.67 13.54 5.57
CA LEU A 141 4.13 12.32 4.99
C LEU A 141 3.39 11.50 6.05
N ASN A 142 2.16 11.11 5.75
CA ASN A 142 1.38 10.15 6.54
C ASN A 142 0.99 8.97 5.66
N VAL A 143 0.57 7.88 6.28
CA VAL A 143 0.24 6.64 5.56
C VAL A 143 -1.09 6.10 6.08
N THR A 144 -1.90 5.57 5.17
CA THR A 144 -3.14 4.87 5.52
C THR A 144 -3.33 3.61 4.69
N GLY A 145 -4.09 2.65 5.25
CA GLY A 145 -4.40 1.40 4.57
C GLY A 145 -5.61 0.68 5.16
N TYR A 146 -6.42 0.04 4.30
CA TYR A 146 -7.53 -0.82 4.71
C TYR A 146 -7.30 -2.28 4.32
N SER A 147 -7.69 -3.22 5.19
CA SER A 147 -7.54 -4.66 4.94
C SER A 147 -6.09 -5.04 4.64
N LEU A 148 -5.79 -5.65 3.50
CA LEU A 148 -4.41 -5.93 3.08
C LEU A 148 -3.58 -4.64 2.87
N GLY A 149 -4.19 -3.52 2.50
CA GLY A 149 -3.52 -2.22 2.47
C GLY A 149 -3.02 -1.78 3.86
N GLY A 150 -3.68 -2.22 4.94
CA GLY A 150 -3.22 -1.97 6.32
C GLY A 150 -1.95 -2.74 6.69
N HIS A 151 -1.76 -3.94 6.12
CA HIS A 151 -0.49 -4.67 6.21
C HIS A 151 0.62 -3.89 5.53
N LEU A 152 0.39 -3.41 4.30
CA LEU A 152 1.36 -2.59 3.57
C LEU A 152 1.70 -1.29 4.29
N ALA A 153 0.71 -0.59 4.84
CA ALA A 153 0.94 0.62 5.63
C ALA A 153 1.82 0.38 6.86
N THR A 154 1.63 -0.77 7.52
CA THR A 154 2.45 -1.18 8.66
C THR A 154 3.86 -1.56 8.22
N THR A 155 4.00 -2.33 7.14
CA THR A 155 5.30 -2.69 6.55
C THR A 155 6.08 -1.46 6.12
N PHE A 156 5.43 -0.52 5.43
CA PHE A 156 6.03 0.73 5.02
C PHE A 156 6.54 1.54 6.21
N ASN A 157 5.80 1.56 7.32
CA ASN A 157 6.27 2.18 8.56
C ASN A 157 7.54 1.55 9.12
N LEU A 158 7.68 0.23 9.06
CA LEU A 158 8.88 -0.47 9.53
C LEU A 158 10.11 -0.13 8.67
N LEU A 159 9.90 0.13 7.37
CA LEU A 159 10.97 0.45 6.41
C LEU A 159 11.35 1.94 6.42
N HIS A 160 10.36 2.81 6.60
CA HIS A 160 10.47 4.27 6.42
C HIS A 160 10.11 5.07 7.68
N GLN A 161 10.28 4.51 8.88
CA GLN A 161 9.88 5.14 10.16
C GLN A 161 10.40 6.58 10.35
N ASN A 162 11.54 6.93 9.75
CA ASN A 162 12.14 8.25 9.86
C ASN A 162 11.56 9.28 8.87
N GLU A 163 10.76 8.83 7.90
CA GLU A 163 10.15 9.66 6.84
C GLU A 163 8.67 9.91 7.11
N ILE A 164 8.06 9.16 8.04
CA ILE A 164 6.61 9.15 8.27
C ILE A 164 6.26 9.86 9.59
N ASN A 165 5.22 10.69 9.54
CA ASN A 165 4.66 11.36 10.70
C ASN A 165 3.62 10.50 11.43
N GLN A 166 2.66 9.92 10.70
CA GLN A 166 1.60 9.07 11.28
C GLN A 166 1.15 7.97 10.32
N VAL A 167 0.69 6.86 10.91
CA VAL A 167 0.14 5.70 10.18
C VAL A 167 -1.24 5.38 10.74
N PHE A 168 -2.24 5.26 9.87
CA PHE A 168 -3.61 4.90 10.21
C PHE A 168 -4.02 3.63 9.47
N THR A 169 -4.42 2.59 10.19
CA THR A 169 -4.88 1.36 9.56
C THR A 169 -6.34 1.08 9.94
N PHE A 170 -7.09 0.54 8.99
CA PHE A 170 -8.50 0.19 9.16
C PHE A 170 -8.67 -1.29 8.84
N ASN A 171 -9.08 -2.09 9.82
CA ASN A 171 -9.24 -3.54 9.66
C ASN A 171 -7.99 -4.20 9.00
N GLY A 172 -6.79 -3.68 9.33
CA GLY A 172 -5.56 -4.06 8.64
C GLY A 172 -5.14 -5.48 8.97
N ALA A 173 -4.70 -6.24 7.97
CA ALA A 173 -4.00 -7.50 8.22
C ALA A 173 -2.70 -7.22 8.99
N GLY A 174 -2.37 -8.08 9.96
CA GLY A 174 -1.15 -7.95 10.75
C GLY A 174 0.11 -8.18 9.91
N VAL A 175 1.27 -7.86 10.48
CA VAL A 175 2.59 -8.18 9.91
C VAL A 175 3.23 -9.33 10.69
N GLY A 176 4.08 -10.11 10.03
CA GLY A 176 4.86 -11.17 10.67
C GLY A 176 5.88 -10.64 11.68
N GLU A 177 6.44 -11.55 12.48
CA GLU A 177 7.55 -11.22 13.37
C GLU A 177 8.84 -11.07 12.56
N VAL A 178 9.54 -9.95 12.73
CA VAL A 178 10.93 -9.82 12.26
C VAL A 178 11.81 -10.52 13.29
N LYS A 179 12.26 -11.75 13.00
CA LYS A 179 13.14 -12.50 13.92
C LYS A 179 14.40 -11.68 14.21
N THR A 180 14.73 -11.55 15.50
CA THR A 180 15.90 -10.83 15.99
C THR A 180 17.19 -11.28 15.28
N GLY A 181 17.85 -10.37 14.55
CA GLY A 181 19.14 -10.63 13.88
C GLY A 181 19.17 -10.36 12.37
N HIS A 182 18.01 -10.17 11.72
CA HIS A 182 17.92 -9.75 10.32
C HIS A 182 17.05 -8.49 10.19
N ALA A 183 17.52 -7.47 9.46
CA ALA A 183 16.69 -6.31 9.19
C ALA A 183 15.63 -6.66 8.14
N LEU A 184 14.38 -6.21 8.31
CA LEU A 184 13.31 -6.42 7.34
C LEU A 184 13.72 -5.99 5.91
N ALA A 185 14.49 -4.90 5.82
CA ALA A 185 15.06 -4.42 4.57
C ALA A 185 16.02 -5.42 3.90
N GLU A 186 16.80 -6.20 4.66
CA GLU A 186 17.69 -7.24 4.13
C GLU A 186 16.87 -8.42 3.59
N THR A 187 15.78 -8.78 4.27
CA THR A 187 14.87 -9.84 3.82
C THR A 187 14.13 -9.44 2.53
N ILE A 188 13.71 -8.18 2.40
CA ILE A 188 13.11 -7.66 1.16
C ILE A 188 14.13 -7.64 0.03
N ALA A 189 15.35 -7.15 0.28
CA ALA A 189 16.41 -7.13 -0.72
C ALA A 189 16.76 -8.54 -1.22
N TYR A 190 16.73 -9.53 -0.33
CA TYR A 190 16.88 -10.93 -0.69
C TYR A 190 15.72 -11.45 -1.54
N PHE A 191 14.47 -11.18 -1.16
CA PHE A 191 13.30 -11.51 -1.98
C PHE A 191 13.38 -10.88 -3.38
N ASP A 192 13.75 -9.60 -3.48
CA ASP A 192 13.91 -8.89 -4.75
C ASP A 192 15.03 -9.46 -5.62
N SER A 193 16.06 -10.06 -5.00
CA SER A 193 17.12 -10.77 -5.71
C SER A 193 16.59 -12.06 -6.35
N LEU A 194 15.74 -12.80 -5.62
CA LEU A 194 15.07 -14.02 -6.11
C LEU A 194 14.04 -13.69 -7.19
N ARG A 195 13.26 -12.62 -7.04
CA ARG A 195 12.27 -12.20 -8.06
C ARG A 195 12.91 -11.86 -9.40
N ARG A 196 14.14 -11.36 -9.41
CA ARG A 196 14.86 -10.96 -10.64
C ARG A 196 15.53 -12.12 -11.38
N THR A 197 15.73 -13.27 -10.72
CA THR A 197 16.49 -14.39 -11.31
C THR A 197 15.63 -15.45 -12.01
N ASP A 198 14.30 -15.46 -11.83
CA ASP A 198 13.51 -16.62 -12.26
C ASP A 198 12.08 -16.27 -12.71
N ALA A 199 11.85 -16.37 -14.02
CA ALA A 199 10.53 -16.56 -14.63
C ALA A 199 9.90 -17.94 -14.31
N GLN A 200 10.48 -18.72 -13.37
CA GLN A 200 10.05 -20.08 -13.07
C GLN A 200 10.49 -20.49 -11.66
N GLY A 201 9.71 -20.17 -10.61
CA GLY A 201 10.22 -20.43 -9.25
C GLY A 201 9.23 -20.28 -8.09
N ALA A 202 8.00 -20.78 -8.19
CA ALA A 202 7.11 -20.84 -7.02
C ALA A 202 7.65 -21.76 -5.90
N ALA A 203 8.48 -22.76 -6.25
CA ALA A 203 8.98 -23.77 -5.30
C ALA A 203 10.24 -23.35 -4.52
N ASN A 204 11.09 -22.49 -5.08
CA ASN A 204 12.33 -22.05 -4.39
C ASN A 204 12.08 -20.95 -3.35
N ARG A 205 10.94 -20.24 -3.44
CA ARG A 205 10.54 -19.19 -2.50
C ARG A 205 10.28 -19.72 -1.09
N LEU A 206 9.76 -20.95 -0.96
CA LEU A 206 9.50 -21.57 0.35
C LEU A 206 10.77 -22.07 1.05
N VAL A 207 11.79 -22.49 0.29
CA VAL A 207 13.05 -23.04 0.85
C VAL A 207 13.98 -21.92 1.31
N ALA A 208 13.96 -20.77 0.62
CA ALA A 208 14.70 -19.57 0.98
C ALA A 208 14.14 -18.87 2.25
N LEU A 209 12.89 -19.14 2.60
CA LEU A 209 12.16 -18.58 3.74
C LEU A 209 12.11 -19.54 4.95
N ASP A 210 12.73 -20.72 4.85
CA ASP A 210 12.86 -21.65 5.96
C ASP A 210 14.04 -21.20 6.86
N LEU A 211 13.77 -20.30 7.81
CA LEU A 211 14.68 -19.90 8.89
C LEU A 211 14.95 -21.04 9.89
N THR A 212 15.17 -22.27 9.42
CA THR A 212 15.47 -23.46 10.23
C THR A 212 16.81 -24.12 9.91
N GLN A 213 17.62 -23.60 8.98
CA GLN A 213 18.96 -24.14 8.69
C GLN A 213 20.15 -23.25 9.11
N LEU A 214 20.03 -22.49 10.20
CA LEU A 214 21.19 -21.83 10.83
C LEU A 214 21.56 -22.38 12.23
N GLU A 215 20.91 -23.46 12.69
CA GLU A 215 21.24 -24.08 13.99
C GLU A 215 22.21 -25.28 13.92
N SER A 216 22.81 -25.62 12.77
CA SER A 216 23.66 -26.83 12.67
C SER A 216 25.14 -26.63 12.33
N GLN A 217 25.69 -25.41 12.40
CA GLN A 217 27.15 -25.20 12.28
C GLN A 217 27.74 -24.28 13.35
N ALA A 218 27.48 -24.62 14.61
CA ALA A 218 28.29 -24.15 15.72
C ALA A 218 28.51 -25.28 16.74
N TYR A 219 29.37 -26.24 16.39
CA TYR A 219 30.27 -26.96 17.29
C TYR A 219 31.52 -27.38 16.53
#